data_AF-A0A9X3IZA2-F1
#
_entry.id   AF-A0A9X3IZA2-F1
#
_cell.length_a   1.000
_cell.length_b   1.000
_cell.length_c   1.000
_cell.angle_alpha   90.00
_cell.angle_beta   90.00
_cell.angle_gamma   90.00
#
_symmetry.space_group_name_H-M   'P 1'
#
loop_
_entity.id
_entity.type
_entity.pdbx_description
1 polymer ?
#
loop_
_entity_poly.entity_id
_entity_poly.type
_entity_poly.pdbx_seq_one_letter_code
_entity_poly.pdbx_strand_id
1 'polypeptide(L)'
;MNLLRLNFLVLSVFAAACGDKGDDTEGTPTGTTTTTTTDPTDGNSTTSPSTDGTTDPTTGEPACVDPSLSDFGPAVEVTLRNGGTTRLFLNLQEMCTPVLPIALRDASDVAVKINKDACENDCGDVLAGACGCPAGCGPGDVVQLEPGGTFVTSWTGRVWNEHGLPAECPMEGCAPQCFAAAQAPAGTYTVSARALDAVVDCEPCTCEPGPEGSCVFNGGFAMGAEVVAEAELVYPTQTGVEVAFE
;
A
#
# COMPACT_ATOMS: atom_id res chain seq x y z
N MET A 1 -36.64 -20.79 -42.66
CA MET A 1 -36.48 -19.31 -42.66
C MET A 1 -35.04 -19.02 -42.30
N ASN A 2 -34.24 -18.65 -43.30
CA ASN A 2 -32.79 -18.40 -43.18
C ASN A 2 -32.58 -16.99 -42.63
N LEU A 3 -31.95 -16.87 -41.46
CA LEU A 3 -31.47 -15.59 -40.91
C LEU A 3 -29.99 -15.42 -41.29
N LEU A 4 -29.75 -14.49 -42.21
CA LEU A 4 -28.43 -14.01 -42.61
C LEU A 4 -27.70 -13.41 -41.39
N ARG A 5 -26.54 -13.96 -41.04
CA ARG A 5 -25.57 -13.32 -40.13
C ARG A 5 -24.68 -12.37 -40.92
N LEU A 6 -24.71 -11.09 -40.57
CA LEU A 6 -23.84 -10.06 -41.14
C LEU A 6 -22.56 -10.01 -40.27
N ASN A 7 -21.47 -10.60 -40.76
CA ASN A 7 -20.14 -10.47 -40.16
C ASN A 7 -19.56 -9.10 -40.54
N PHE A 8 -19.36 -8.21 -39.57
CA PHE A 8 -18.51 -7.03 -39.74
C PHE A 8 -17.11 -7.39 -39.29
N LEU A 9 -16.21 -7.52 -40.26
CA LEU A 9 -14.79 -7.81 -40.06
C LEU A 9 -14.05 -6.48 -40.25
N VAL A 10 -13.69 -5.82 -39.14
CA VAL A 10 -12.86 -4.60 -39.17
C VAL A 10 -11.41 -5.02 -39.06
N LEU A 11 -10.72 -5.01 -40.20
CA LEU A 11 -9.30 -5.30 -40.33
C LEU A 11 -8.53 -3.99 -40.09
N SER A 12 -7.97 -3.79 -38.91
CA SER A 12 -7.07 -2.67 -38.63
C SER A 12 -5.62 -3.10 -38.85
N VAL A 13 -5.05 -2.70 -39.99
CA VAL A 13 -3.63 -2.84 -40.33
C VAL A 13 -2.90 -1.64 -39.74
N PHE A 14 -2.10 -1.83 -38.69
CA PHE A 14 -1.10 -0.86 -38.27
C PHE A 14 0.26 -1.28 -38.83
N ALA A 15 0.75 -0.48 -39.76
CA ALA A 15 2.07 -0.60 -40.34
C ALA A 15 3.14 -0.15 -39.33
N ALA A 16 4.20 -0.94 -39.26
CA ALA A 16 5.42 -0.65 -38.53
C ALA A 16 6.13 0.60 -39.08
N ALA A 17 6.65 1.43 -38.16
CA ALA A 17 7.72 2.36 -38.46
C ALA A 17 8.83 2.16 -37.41
N CYS A 18 9.90 1.48 -37.84
CA CYS A 18 11.17 1.43 -37.14
C CYS A 18 11.81 2.84 -37.22
N GLY A 19 12.11 3.41 -36.06
CA GLY A 19 12.87 4.65 -35.91
C GLY A 19 14.21 4.36 -35.24
N ASP A 20 15.23 5.04 -35.74
CA ASP A 20 16.65 4.69 -35.81
C ASP A 20 17.46 4.83 -34.50
N LYS A 21 18.66 4.25 -34.58
CA LYS A 21 19.78 4.29 -33.64
C LYS A 21 20.24 5.70 -33.26
N GLY A 22 20.69 5.82 -32.01
CA GLY A 22 21.77 6.69 -31.57
C GLY A 22 22.07 6.41 -30.10
N ASP A 23 23.25 6.58 -29.54
CA ASP A 23 24.63 6.65 -30.01
C ASP A 23 25.43 6.51 -28.71
N ASP A 24 26.56 5.83 -28.73
CA ASP A 24 27.31 5.46 -27.52
C ASP A 24 27.82 6.71 -26.77
N THR A 25 27.60 6.78 -25.45
CA THR A 25 28.36 7.70 -24.58
C THR A 25 28.92 6.93 -23.40
N GLU A 26 30.19 6.52 -23.57
CA GLU A 26 31.05 6.02 -22.50
C GLU A 26 31.34 7.14 -21.48
N GLY A 27 30.65 7.07 -20.34
CA GLY A 27 30.97 7.87 -19.15
C GLY A 27 32.05 7.17 -18.32
N THR A 28 33.23 7.76 -18.30
CA THR A 28 34.38 7.36 -17.46
C THR A 28 34.07 7.52 -15.96
N PRO A 29 34.22 6.50 -15.10
CA PRO A 29 34.15 6.69 -13.66
C PRO A 29 35.48 7.29 -13.15
N THR A 30 35.43 8.55 -12.74
CA THR A 30 36.51 9.19 -11.98
C THR A 30 36.40 8.74 -10.52
N GLY A 31 37.37 7.95 -10.09
CA GLY A 31 37.47 7.50 -8.70
C GLY A 31 37.81 8.65 -7.76
N THR A 32 36.97 8.84 -6.74
CA THR A 32 37.29 9.68 -5.59
C THR A 32 37.85 8.78 -4.50
N THR A 33 39.15 8.89 -4.28
CA THR A 33 39.87 8.26 -3.17
C THR A 33 39.61 9.09 -1.92
N THR A 34 38.83 8.58 -0.98
CA THR A 34 38.68 9.20 0.35
C THR A 34 39.78 8.66 1.26
N THR A 35 40.72 9.53 1.58
CA THR A 35 41.81 9.30 2.53
C THR A 35 41.26 9.25 3.96
N THR A 36 41.31 8.08 4.58
CA THR A 36 41.02 7.89 6.00
C THR A 36 42.23 8.34 6.84
N THR A 37 42.17 9.55 7.39
CA THR A 37 43.12 10.01 8.41
C THR A 37 42.75 9.41 9.76
N THR A 38 43.64 8.58 10.27
CA THR A 38 43.63 8.06 11.65
C THR A 38 44.28 9.12 12.54
N ASP A 39 43.58 9.55 13.59
CA ASP A 39 44.19 10.33 14.67
C ASP A 39 43.84 9.66 16.01
N PRO A 40 44.83 9.29 16.84
CA PRO A 40 44.61 8.78 18.18
C PRO A 40 44.69 9.93 19.18
N THR A 41 43.69 10.11 20.04
CA THR A 41 43.84 10.98 21.22
C THR A 41 43.12 10.38 22.42
N ASP A 42 43.94 9.79 23.27
CA ASP A 42 43.67 9.58 24.70
C ASP A 42 43.36 10.91 25.39
N GLY A 43 42.35 10.94 26.24
CA GLY A 43 41.94 12.17 26.91
C GLY A 43 40.93 11.96 28.04
N ASN A 44 41.39 11.31 29.11
CA ASN A 44 40.81 11.36 30.45
C ASN A 44 40.36 12.78 30.85
N SER A 45 39.08 12.98 31.21
CA SER A 45 38.69 14.09 32.08
C SER A 45 37.34 13.84 32.77
N THR A 46 37.43 13.64 34.08
CA THR A 46 36.33 13.58 35.04
C THR A 46 35.93 14.99 35.44
N THR A 47 34.70 15.41 35.12
CA THR A 47 34.09 16.60 35.74
C THR A 47 32.57 16.47 35.77
N SER A 48 32.02 16.23 36.96
CA SER A 48 30.63 16.52 37.28
C SER A 48 30.49 18.01 37.59
N PRO A 49 29.44 18.65 37.05
CA PRO A 49 28.72 19.67 37.80
C PRO A 49 27.25 19.27 37.95
N SER A 50 26.83 19.19 39.21
CA SER A 50 25.45 19.28 39.64
C SER A 50 24.93 20.66 39.25
N THR A 51 23.83 20.70 38.49
CA THR A 51 23.04 21.93 38.33
C THR A 51 21.58 21.56 38.57
N ASP A 52 21.13 21.84 39.79
CA ASP A 52 19.71 21.99 40.11
C ASP A 52 19.19 23.21 39.34
N GLY A 53 18.64 22.93 38.16
CA GLY A 53 17.92 23.89 37.35
C GLY A 53 16.48 23.42 37.24
N THR A 54 15.64 23.78 38.21
CA THR A 54 14.19 23.73 38.06
C THR A 54 13.80 24.78 37.02
N THR A 55 13.87 24.41 35.74
CA THR A 55 13.17 25.11 34.68
C THR A 55 11.69 24.77 34.83
N ASP A 56 10.88 25.76 35.20
CA ASP A 56 9.43 25.67 35.07
C ASP A 56 9.08 25.13 33.68
N PRO A 57 8.16 24.16 33.56
CA PRO A 57 7.71 23.68 32.27
C PRO A 57 7.15 24.89 31.54
N THR A 58 7.86 25.33 30.51
CA THR A 58 7.34 26.33 29.58
C THR A 58 6.05 25.71 29.08
N THR A 59 4.91 26.35 29.37
CA THR A 59 3.60 26.03 28.80
C THR A 59 3.67 26.31 27.30
N GLY A 60 4.45 25.48 26.61
CA GLY A 60 4.57 25.47 25.18
C GLY A 60 3.19 25.19 24.64
N GLU A 61 2.71 26.15 23.85
CA GLU A 61 1.57 25.97 22.98
C GLU A 61 1.61 24.55 22.39
N PRO A 62 0.52 23.77 22.50
CA PRO A 62 0.54 22.41 21.99
C PRO A 62 0.87 22.48 20.51
N ALA A 63 2.02 21.91 20.15
CA ALA A 63 2.49 21.96 18.80
C ALA A 63 1.54 21.09 17.98
N CYS A 64 0.67 21.73 17.19
CA CYS A 64 -0.20 21.10 16.21
C CYS A 64 0.67 20.52 15.08
N VAL A 65 1.25 19.36 15.35
CA VAL A 65 2.24 18.68 14.51
C VAL A 65 1.68 17.35 14.09
N ASP A 66 1.87 16.99 12.82
CA ASP A 66 1.55 15.66 12.31
C ASP A 66 2.46 14.61 12.97
N PRO A 67 1.92 13.67 13.76
CA PRO A 67 2.71 12.64 14.41
C PRO A 67 3.11 11.48 13.47
N SER A 68 2.75 11.56 12.17
CA SER A 68 3.04 10.50 11.20
C SER A 68 4.54 10.31 10.97
N LEU A 69 4.96 9.05 10.90
CA LEU A 69 6.29 8.67 10.45
C LEU A 69 6.38 8.70 8.92
N SER A 70 7.60 8.90 8.41
CA SER A 70 7.90 8.83 6.97
C SER A 70 8.66 7.56 6.56
N ASP A 71 9.17 6.80 7.52
CA ASP A 71 9.90 5.54 7.33
C ASP A 71 9.23 4.44 8.18
N PHE A 72 9.00 3.28 7.57
CA PHE A 72 8.20 2.18 8.12
C PHE A 72 8.95 0.85 8.11
N GLY A 73 10.27 0.85 7.93
CA GLY A 73 11.07 -0.36 7.87
C GLY A 73 10.97 -1.10 6.52
N PRO A 74 11.36 -2.39 6.46
CA PRO A 74 11.40 -3.12 5.20
C PRO A 74 9.97 -3.40 4.67
N ALA A 75 9.80 -3.29 3.36
CA ALA A 75 8.59 -3.73 2.69
C ALA A 75 8.50 -5.26 2.68
N VAL A 76 7.27 -5.77 2.68
CA VAL A 76 6.93 -7.18 2.56
C VAL A 76 6.22 -7.40 1.24
N GLU A 77 6.82 -8.21 0.38
CA GLU A 77 6.16 -8.71 -0.83
C GLU A 77 5.12 -9.76 -0.45
N VAL A 78 3.91 -9.63 -0.97
CA VAL A 78 2.81 -10.57 -0.73
C VAL A 78 2.37 -11.15 -2.06
N THR A 79 2.59 -12.46 -2.23
CA THR A 79 2.13 -13.21 -3.41
C THR A 79 0.80 -13.85 -3.11
N LEU A 80 -0.25 -13.48 -3.84
CA LEU A 80 -1.55 -14.11 -3.81
C LEU A 80 -1.62 -15.18 -4.91
N ARG A 81 -1.83 -16.45 -4.56
CA ARG A 81 -1.88 -17.56 -5.52
C ARG A 81 -3.28 -18.19 -5.54
N ASN A 82 -3.84 -18.40 -6.73
CA ASN A 82 -5.05 -19.21 -6.88
C ASN A 82 -4.68 -20.68 -7.10
N GLY A 83 -4.69 -21.49 -6.04
CA GLY A 83 -4.46 -22.95 -6.11
C GLY A 83 -5.70 -23.75 -6.53
N GLY A 84 -6.88 -23.12 -6.51
CA GLY A 84 -8.15 -23.73 -6.88
C GLY A 84 -8.35 -23.90 -8.39
N THR A 85 -9.54 -24.39 -8.76
CA THR A 85 -9.92 -24.62 -10.17
C THR A 85 -10.86 -23.55 -10.75
N THR A 86 -11.30 -22.61 -9.92
CA THR A 86 -12.19 -21.52 -10.32
C THR A 86 -11.41 -20.23 -10.47
N ARG A 87 -11.80 -19.39 -11.42
CA ARG A 87 -11.30 -18.01 -11.50
C ARG A 87 -11.73 -17.23 -10.27
N LEU A 88 -10.84 -16.39 -9.77
CA LEU A 88 -11.07 -15.53 -8.60
C LEU A 88 -10.88 -14.06 -8.98
N PHE A 89 -11.53 -13.19 -8.21
CA PHE A 89 -11.49 -11.73 -8.37
C PHE A 89 -11.14 -11.05 -7.05
N LEU A 90 -10.18 -10.12 -7.08
CA LEU A 90 -9.75 -9.34 -5.91
C LEU A 90 -10.08 -7.87 -6.15
N ASN A 91 -10.74 -7.21 -5.19
CA ASN A 91 -10.92 -5.76 -5.24
C ASN A 91 -9.61 -5.06 -4.83
N LEU A 92 -9.17 -4.07 -5.61
CA LEU A 92 -8.03 -3.19 -5.29
C LEU A 92 -8.48 -1.80 -4.82
N GLN A 93 -9.78 -1.64 -4.62
CA GLN A 93 -10.38 -0.39 -4.17
C GLN A 93 -11.57 -0.70 -3.26
N GLU A 94 -11.62 -0.01 -2.14
CA GLU A 94 -12.81 0.05 -1.29
C GLU A 94 -13.30 1.49 -1.31
N MET A 95 -14.56 1.66 -1.72
CA MET A 95 -15.15 2.98 -1.92
C MET A 95 -14.29 3.79 -2.91
N CYS A 96 -13.71 4.90 -2.49
CA CYS A 96 -12.93 5.81 -3.32
C CYS A 96 -11.42 5.67 -3.12
N THR A 97 -10.97 4.68 -2.34
CA THR A 97 -9.57 4.57 -1.93
C THR A 97 -8.95 3.29 -2.45
N PRO A 98 -7.79 3.36 -3.12
CA PRO A 98 -7.00 2.18 -3.41
C PRO A 98 -6.65 1.44 -2.11
N VAL A 99 -6.90 0.14 -2.08
CA VAL A 99 -6.59 -0.72 -0.93
C VAL A 99 -5.66 -1.85 -1.35
N LEU A 100 -4.86 -2.33 -0.39
CA LEU A 100 -4.19 -3.60 -0.56
C LEU A 100 -5.23 -4.74 -0.48
N PRO A 101 -5.18 -5.76 -1.36
CA PRO A 101 -6.10 -6.90 -1.35
C PRO A 101 -5.80 -7.90 -0.22
N ILE A 102 -5.33 -7.41 0.92
CA ILE A 102 -4.99 -8.18 2.11
C ILE A 102 -5.45 -7.44 3.36
N ALA A 103 -5.66 -8.19 4.43
CA ALA A 103 -5.86 -7.69 5.78
C ALA A 103 -4.86 -8.36 6.73
N LEU A 104 -4.45 -7.64 7.77
CA LEU A 104 -3.54 -8.14 8.79
C LEU A 104 -4.27 -8.27 10.13
N ARG A 105 -3.98 -9.34 10.86
CA ARG A 105 -4.29 -9.46 12.29
C ARG A 105 -3.01 -9.73 13.06
N ASP A 106 -2.88 -9.14 14.24
CA ASP A 106 -1.72 -9.36 15.11
C ASP A 106 -1.82 -10.70 15.88
N ALA A 107 -0.81 -11.00 16.70
CA ALA A 107 -0.78 -12.22 17.52
C ALA A 107 -1.92 -12.34 18.56
N SER A 108 -2.67 -11.26 18.81
CA SER A 108 -3.86 -11.25 19.66
C SER A 108 -5.17 -11.36 18.85
N ASP A 109 -5.06 -11.66 17.54
CA ASP A 109 -6.17 -11.69 16.59
C ASP A 109 -6.88 -10.34 16.42
N VAL A 110 -6.19 -9.23 16.73
CA VAL A 110 -6.72 -7.88 16.55
C VAL A 110 -6.39 -7.40 15.14
N ALA A 111 -7.40 -6.88 14.44
CA ALA A 111 -7.24 -6.31 13.11
C ALA A 111 -6.29 -5.10 13.13
N VAL A 112 -5.33 -5.10 12.22
CA VAL A 112 -4.34 -4.04 12.05
C VAL A 112 -4.74 -3.20 10.86
N LYS A 113 -4.93 -1.89 11.08
CA LYS A 113 -5.39 -0.98 10.05
C LYS A 113 -4.24 -0.60 9.10
N ILE A 114 -4.21 -1.22 7.92
CA ILE A 114 -3.21 -0.93 6.87
C ILE A 114 -3.77 -0.10 5.71
N ASN A 115 -5.09 -0.08 5.56
CA ASN A 115 -5.82 0.75 4.61
C ASN A 115 -6.63 1.82 5.38
N LYS A 116 -6.76 3.02 4.81
CA LYS A 116 -7.70 4.06 5.28
C LYS A 116 -8.97 4.00 4.44
N ASP A 117 -10.10 4.23 5.06
CA ASP A 117 -11.35 4.46 4.35
C ASP A 117 -11.32 5.83 3.66
N ALA A 118 -12.17 6.02 2.65
CA ALA A 118 -12.22 7.26 1.86
C ALA A 118 -12.54 8.54 2.66
N CYS A 119 -13.08 8.39 3.87
CA CYS A 119 -13.42 9.49 4.78
C CYS A 119 -12.45 9.64 5.96
N GLU A 120 -11.42 8.81 6.01
CA GLU A 120 -10.43 8.83 7.07
C GLU A 120 -9.22 9.65 6.63
N ASN A 121 -9.15 10.86 7.18
CA ASN A 121 -8.11 11.83 6.88
C ASN A 121 -6.87 11.54 7.72
N ASP A 122 -5.67 11.69 7.14
CA ASP A 122 -4.46 11.70 7.96
C ASP A 122 -4.31 13.01 8.72
N CYS A 123 -3.40 13.02 9.68
CA CYS A 123 -3.20 14.18 10.53
C CYS A 123 -2.69 15.40 9.75
N GLY A 124 -1.87 15.20 8.71
CA GLY A 124 -1.47 16.27 7.80
C GLY A 124 -2.67 16.95 7.14
N ASP A 125 -3.60 16.16 6.59
CA ASP A 125 -4.82 16.68 5.95
C ASP A 125 -5.73 17.41 6.96
N VAL A 126 -5.95 16.85 8.15
CA VAL A 126 -6.79 17.48 9.19
C VAL A 126 -6.21 18.82 9.64
N LEU A 127 -4.89 18.87 9.86
CA LEU A 127 -4.18 20.10 10.25
C LEU A 127 -4.16 21.14 9.11
N ALA A 128 -4.22 20.70 7.85
CA ALA A 128 -4.30 21.57 6.67
C ALA A 128 -5.75 21.99 6.32
N GLY A 129 -6.77 21.47 6.99
CA GLY A 129 -8.18 21.73 6.69
C GLY A 129 -8.73 20.96 5.49
N ALA A 130 -8.05 19.89 5.05
CA ALA A 130 -8.40 19.06 3.91
C ALA A 130 -9.23 17.81 4.30
N CYS A 131 -10.14 17.93 5.26
CA CYS A 131 -10.87 16.80 5.86
C CYS A 131 -12.16 16.37 5.13
N GLY A 132 -12.28 16.69 3.84
CA GLY A 132 -13.48 16.39 3.04
C GLY A 132 -13.53 14.93 2.57
N CYS A 133 -14.72 14.35 2.54
CA CYS A 133 -14.92 13.06 1.87
C CYS A 133 -15.18 13.24 0.37
N PRO A 134 -14.61 12.39 -0.50
CA PRO A 134 -15.00 12.37 -1.91
C PRO A 134 -16.49 11.97 -2.06
N ALA A 135 -17.21 12.67 -2.94
CA ALA A 135 -18.61 12.38 -3.23
C ALA A 135 -18.73 11.43 -4.43
N GLY A 136 -19.36 10.27 -4.22
CA GLY A 136 -19.63 9.30 -5.28
C GLY A 136 -18.38 8.53 -5.70
N CYS A 137 -18.30 7.26 -5.32
CA CYS A 137 -17.21 6.39 -5.72
C CYS A 137 -17.65 5.57 -6.94
N GLY A 138 -16.90 5.72 -8.03
CA GLY A 138 -17.05 4.83 -9.18
C GLY A 138 -16.57 3.42 -8.85
N PRO A 139 -16.90 2.44 -9.71
CA PRO A 139 -16.31 1.11 -9.62
C PRO A 139 -14.79 1.18 -9.73
N GLY A 140 -14.13 0.28 -9.01
CA GLY A 140 -12.68 0.30 -8.84
C GLY A 140 -11.94 -0.66 -9.74
N ASP A 141 -10.64 -0.81 -9.46
CA ASP A 141 -9.81 -1.80 -10.11
C ASP A 141 -10.03 -3.19 -9.50
N VAL A 142 -10.14 -4.20 -10.36
CA VAL A 142 -10.32 -5.60 -9.99
C VAL A 142 -9.20 -6.43 -10.62
N VAL A 143 -8.56 -7.28 -9.81
CA VAL A 143 -7.65 -8.32 -10.31
C VAL A 143 -8.49 -9.52 -10.71
N GLN A 144 -8.33 -10.00 -11.94
CA GLN A 144 -8.72 -11.35 -12.35
C GLN A 144 -7.54 -12.30 -12.12
N LEU A 145 -7.78 -13.39 -11.39
CA LEU A 145 -6.78 -14.39 -11.05
C LEU A 145 -7.24 -15.77 -11.56
N GLU A 146 -6.60 -16.27 -12.62
CA GLU A 146 -6.90 -17.59 -13.19
C GLU A 146 -6.45 -18.73 -12.27
N PRO A 147 -7.01 -19.95 -12.42
CA PRO A 147 -6.46 -21.14 -11.79
C PRO A 147 -4.95 -21.29 -12.03
N GLY A 148 -4.17 -21.43 -10.96
CA GLY A 148 -2.72 -21.48 -10.96
C GLY A 148 -2.01 -20.12 -11.06
N GLY A 149 -2.75 -19.03 -11.28
CA GLY A 149 -2.21 -17.69 -11.42
C GLY A 149 -1.76 -17.07 -10.10
N THR A 150 -0.93 -16.03 -10.21
CA THR A 150 -0.39 -15.25 -9.10
C THR A 150 -0.57 -13.75 -9.31
N PHE A 151 -0.78 -13.02 -8.20
CA PHE A 151 -0.77 -11.56 -8.15
C PHE A 151 0.15 -11.11 -7.01
N VAL A 152 1.05 -10.17 -7.30
CA VAL A 152 2.02 -9.67 -6.32
C VAL A 152 1.63 -8.26 -5.89
N THR A 153 1.57 -8.05 -4.58
CA THR A 153 1.41 -6.73 -3.96
C THR A 153 2.48 -6.51 -2.89
N SER A 154 2.57 -5.30 -2.34
CA SER A 154 3.59 -4.96 -1.35
C SER A 154 2.98 -4.20 -0.18
N TRP A 155 3.17 -4.71 1.04
CA TRP A 155 2.89 -3.98 2.26
C TRP A 155 4.17 -3.30 2.76
N THR A 156 4.13 -1.99 2.94
CA THR A 156 5.34 -1.20 3.27
C THR A 156 5.73 -1.26 4.74
N GLY A 157 5.11 -2.12 5.57
CA GLY A 157 5.24 -2.08 7.03
C GLY A 157 4.48 -0.92 7.69
N ARG A 158 3.72 -0.14 6.92
CA ARG A 158 2.91 0.99 7.43
C ARG A 158 1.60 0.50 8.04
N VAL A 159 1.24 1.07 9.18
CA VAL A 159 -0.08 0.96 9.82
C VAL A 159 -0.65 2.35 10.10
N TRP A 160 -1.95 2.45 10.24
CA TRP A 160 -2.68 3.67 10.57
C TRP A 160 -3.24 3.58 11.98
N ASN A 161 -2.84 4.51 12.85
CA ASN A 161 -3.36 4.61 14.19
C ASN A 161 -4.23 5.85 14.32
N GLU A 162 -5.39 5.71 14.93
CA GLU A 162 -6.20 6.87 15.30
C GLU A 162 -5.45 7.70 16.35
N HIS A 163 -5.43 9.02 16.13
CA HIS A 163 -4.76 9.98 16.98
C HIS A 163 -5.71 11.12 17.32
N GLY A 164 -5.89 11.37 18.61
CA GLY A 164 -6.63 12.52 19.10
C GLY A 164 -5.78 13.78 19.01
N LEU A 165 -6.31 14.83 18.40
CA LEU A 165 -5.66 16.13 18.32
C LEU A 165 -6.10 17.02 19.50
N PRO A 166 -5.21 17.91 20.00
CA PRO A 166 -5.63 18.99 20.90
C PRO A 166 -6.77 19.81 20.28
N ALA A 167 -7.68 20.35 21.11
CA ALA A 167 -8.91 20.99 20.62
C ALA A 167 -8.66 22.22 19.73
N GLU A 168 -7.51 22.86 19.88
CA GLU A 168 -7.05 24.01 19.10
C GLU A 168 -6.41 23.66 17.75
N CYS A 169 -6.11 22.38 17.50
CA CYS A 169 -5.33 21.96 16.34
C CYS A 169 -6.15 21.66 15.07
N PRO A 170 -7.30 20.96 15.14
CA PRO A 170 -8.12 20.75 13.96
C PRO A 170 -8.60 22.08 13.38
N MET A 171 -8.52 22.22 12.06
CA MET A 171 -9.14 23.33 11.35
C MET A 171 -10.67 23.27 11.46
N GLU A 172 -11.33 24.43 11.36
CA GLU A 172 -12.79 24.51 11.42
C GLU A 172 -13.45 23.57 10.39
N GLY A 173 -14.37 22.71 10.87
CA GLY A 173 -15.04 21.71 10.05
C GLY A 173 -14.37 20.34 10.02
N CYS A 174 -13.15 20.21 10.57
CA CYS A 174 -12.46 18.93 10.69
C CYS A 174 -12.72 18.25 12.04
N ALA A 175 -12.61 16.92 12.03
CA ALA A 175 -12.76 16.11 13.23
C ALA A 175 -11.58 16.32 14.20
N PRO A 176 -11.79 16.19 15.53
CA PRO A 176 -10.72 16.24 16.52
C PRO A 176 -9.85 14.98 16.57
N GLN A 177 -10.00 14.08 15.60
CA GLN A 177 -9.20 12.89 15.42
C GLN A 177 -8.72 12.78 13.98
N CYS A 178 -7.58 12.14 13.80
CA CYS A 178 -6.96 11.88 12.51
C CYS A 178 -6.27 10.50 12.53
N PHE A 179 -5.81 10.04 11.38
CA PHE A 179 -4.99 8.83 11.29
C PHE A 179 -3.51 9.18 11.08
N ALA A 180 -2.67 8.72 12.00
CA ALA A 180 -1.23 8.89 11.93
C ALA A 180 -0.60 7.62 11.34
N ALA A 181 0.30 7.80 10.36
CA ALA A 181 1.07 6.69 9.85
C ALA A 181 2.14 6.27 10.87
N ALA A 182 2.21 4.98 11.19
CA ALA A 182 3.22 4.42 12.08
C ALA A 182 3.83 3.16 11.48
N GLN A 183 4.98 2.75 12.02
CA GLN A 183 5.58 1.47 11.71
C GLN A 183 4.83 0.36 12.45
N ALA A 184 4.56 -0.75 11.76
CA ALA A 184 4.04 -1.95 12.37
C ALA A 184 4.99 -2.48 13.47
N PRO A 185 4.48 -2.85 14.65
CA PRO A 185 5.30 -3.51 15.66
C PRO A 185 5.98 -4.78 15.13
N ALA A 186 7.17 -5.10 15.63
CA ALA A 186 7.75 -6.41 15.37
C ALA A 186 6.86 -7.51 15.99
N GLY A 187 6.56 -8.56 15.23
CA GLY A 187 5.67 -9.62 15.69
C GLY A 187 5.24 -10.57 14.57
N THR A 188 4.45 -11.57 14.97
CA THR A 188 3.76 -12.46 14.03
C THR A 188 2.42 -11.85 13.67
N TYR A 189 2.11 -11.87 12.39
CA TYR A 189 0.85 -11.42 11.81
C TYR A 189 0.20 -12.56 11.04
N THR A 190 -1.12 -12.65 11.11
CA THR A 190 -1.93 -13.41 10.15
C THR A 190 -2.24 -12.49 8.97
N VAL A 191 -1.68 -12.82 7.81
CA VAL A 191 -2.00 -12.18 6.53
C VAL A 191 -3.18 -12.93 5.93
N SER A 192 -4.29 -12.24 5.70
CA SER A 192 -5.48 -12.81 5.08
C SER A 192 -5.78 -12.10 3.77
N ALA A 193 -6.24 -12.85 2.77
CA ALA A 193 -6.74 -12.31 1.50
C ALA A 193 -8.14 -12.85 1.24
N ARG A 194 -9.00 -12.01 0.65
CA ARG A 194 -10.37 -12.35 0.30
C ARG A 194 -10.53 -12.20 -1.20
N ALA A 195 -11.00 -13.24 -1.86
CA ALA A 195 -11.34 -13.22 -3.27
C ALA A 195 -12.78 -13.68 -3.49
N LEU A 196 -13.36 -13.28 -4.60
CA LEU A 196 -14.73 -13.59 -4.98
C LEU A 196 -14.76 -14.35 -6.31
N ASP A 197 -15.82 -15.10 -6.60
CA ASP A 197 -15.92 -15.94 -7.81
C ASP A 197 -16.63 -15.28 -9.00
N ALA A 198 -17.11 -14.05 -8.85
CA ALA A 198 -17.76 -13.27 -9.91
C ALA A 198 -17.37 -11.78 -9.87
N VAL A 199 -17.77 -11.06 -10.92
CA VAL A 199 -17.63 -9.60 -11.01
C VAL A 199 -18.88 -9.01 -11.68
N VAL A 200 -19.26 -7.79 -11.30
CA VAL A 200 -20.40 -7.05 -11.88
C VAL A 200 -20.03 -5.61 -12.23
N ASP A 201 -20.97 -4.93 -12.90
CA ASP A 201 -20.93 -3.49 -13.23
C ASP A 201 -19.74 -3.05 -14.11
N CYS A 202 -19.24 -3.94 -14.96
CA CYS A 202 -18.09 -3.75 -15.85
C CYS A 202 -18.42 -4.01 -17.33
N GLU A 203 -17.63 -3.40 -18.23
CA GLU A 203 -17.64 -3.75 -19.66
C GLU A 203 -16.26 -3.44 -20.31
N PRO A 204 -15.44 -4.46 -20.66
CA PRO A 204 -15.63 -5.89 -20.41
C PRO A 204 -15.34 -6.28 -18.95
N CYS A 205 -16.03 -7.30 -18.45
CA CYS A 205 -15.83 -7.88 -17.11
C CYS A 205 -14.70 -8.90 -17.01
N THR A 206 -13.79 -8.88 -17.98
CA THR A 206 -12.67 -9.82 -18.06
C THR A 206 -11.51 -9.15 -18.76
N CYS A 207 -10.30 -9.57 -18.44
CA CYS A 207 -9.09 -9.21 -19.16
C CYS A 207 -8.32 -10.46 -19.60
N GLU A 208 -7.39 -10.29 -20.55
CA GLU A 208 -6.46 -11.34 -20.95
C GLU A 208 -5.35 -11.45 -19.90
N PRO A 209 -5.20 -12.61 -19.22
CA PRO A 209 -4.17 -12.77 -18.19
C PRO A 209 -2.77 -12.75 -18.80
N GLY A 210 -1.83 -12.14 -18.09
CA GLY A 210 -0.40 -12.18 -18.44
C GLY A 210 0.24 -13.54 -18.15
N PRO A 211 1.57 -13.66 -18.31
CA PRO A 211 2.32 -14.89 -18.00
C PRO A 211 2.13 -15.42 -16.58
N GLU A 212 1.85 -14.52 -15.64
CA GLU A 212 1.58 -14.85 -14.23
C GLU A 212 0.16 -15.35 -13.99
N GLY A 213 -0.70 -15.47 -15.01
CA GLY A 213 -2.08 -15.93 -14.86
C GLY A 213 -3.01 -14.91 -14.18
N SER A 214 -2.62 -13.64 -14.13
CA SER A 214 -3.44 -12.54 -13.61
C SER A 214 -3.48 -11.34 -14.56
N CYS A 215 -4.51 -10.51 -14.42
CA CYS A 215 -4.62 -9.21 -15.06
C CYS A 215 -5.50 -8.27 -14.23
N VAL A 216 -5.36 -6.96 -14.44
CA VAL A 216 -6.16 -5.93 -13.76
C VAL A 216 -7.06 -5.25 -14.80
N PHE A 217 -8.33 -5.05 -14.46
CA PHE A 217 -9.24 -4.24 -15.24
C PHE A 217 -9.97 -3.23 -14.35
N ASN A 218 -10.32 -2.09 -14.92
CA ASN A 218 -11.02 -1.02 -14.23
C ASN A 218 -12.54 -1.15 -14.38
N GLY A 219 -13.25 -0.62 -13.40
CA GLY A 219 -14.67 -0.37 -13.51
C GLY A 219 -15.52 -1.60 -13.23
N GLY A 220 -15.09 -2.48 -12.32
CA GLY A 220 -15.91 -3.60 -11.84
C GLY A 220 -15.98 -3.66 -10.31
N PHE A 221 -16.85 -4.54 -9.83
CA PHE A 221 -16.90 -4.95 -8.42
C PHE A 221 -16.85 -6.48 -8.32
N ALA A 222 -15.82 -7.01 -7.65
CA ALA A 222 -15.78 -8.44 -7.34
C ALA A 222 -16.88 -8.78 -6.34
N MET A 223 -17.69 -9.80 -6.64
CA MET A 223 -18.84 -10.24 -5.85
C MET A 223 -19.03 -11.76 -5.98
N GLY A 224 -19.96 -12.34 -5.21
CA GLY A 224 -20.31 -13.75 -5.31
C GLY A 224 -19.89 -14.53 -4.06
N ALA A 225 -19.50 -15.78 -4.22
CA ALA A 225 -19.00 -16.60 -3.13
C ALA A 225 -17.60 -16.13 -2.72
N GLU A 226 -17.41 -15.92 -1.42
CA GLU A 226 -16.12 -15.52 -0.86
C GLU A 226 -15.23 -16.74 -0.63
N VAL A 227 -13.97 -16.61 -1.06
CA VAL A 227 -12.88 -17.53 -0.75
C VAL A 227 -11.85 -16.75 0.06
N VAL A 228 -11.49 -17.28 1.23
CA VAL A 228 -10.52 -16.67 2.15
C VAL A 228 -9.29 -17.56 2.25
N ALA A 229 -8.12 -16.95 2.15
CA ALA A 229 -6.83 -17.59 2.35
C ALA A 229 -6.03 -16.84 3.41
N GLU A 230 -5.24 -17.57 4.19
CA GLU A 230 -4.41 -17.01 5.25
C GLU A 230 -3.00 -17.58 5.24
N ALA A 231 -2.03 -16.77 5.65
CA ALA A 231 -0.64 -17.17 5.87
C ALA A 231 -0.04 -16.40 7.05
N GLU A 232 0.98 -16.98 7.68
CA GLU A 232 1.72 -16.31 8.76
C GLU A 232 2.89 -15.50 8.20
N LEU A 233 3.11 -14.33 8.80
CA LEU A 233 4.20 -13.40 8.50
C LEU A 233 4.92 -12.98 9.78
N VAL A 234 6.24 -13.14 9.84
CA VAL A 234 7.06 -12.65 10.96
C VAL A 234 7.77 -11.35 10.58
N TYR A 235 7.16 -10.21 10.91
CA TYR A 235 7.69 -8.88 10.61
C TYR A 235 8.61 -8.37 11.74
N PRO A 236 9.75 -7.70 11.44
CA PRO A 236 10.27 -7.30 10.13
C PRO A 236 11.25 -8.31 9.51
N THR A 237 11.41 -9.50 10.10
CA THR A 237 12.45 -10.46 9.67
C THR A 237 12.13 -11.17 8.36
N GLN A 238 10.86 -11.26 7.99
CA GLN A 238 10.37 -11.86 6.75
C GLN A 238 9.90 -10.74 5.81
N THR A 239 10.43 -10.71 4.59
CA THR A 239 10.12 -9.71 3.56
C THR A 239 9.30 -10.27 2.40
N GLY A 240 8.81 -11.51 2.54
CA GLY A 240 8.02 -12.21 1.52
C GLY A 240 7.07 -13.22 2.14
N VAL A 241 5.81 -13.25 1.72
CA VAL A 241 4.80 -14.22 2.15
C VAL A 241 3.89 -14.62 1.00
N GLU A 242 3.57 -15.90 0.88
CA GLU A 242 2.60 -16.42 -0.09
C GLU A 242 1.28 -16.74 0.62
N VAL A 243 0.18 -16.23 0.08
CA VAL A 243 -1.19 -16.51 0.52
C VAL A 243 -1.90 -17.26 -0.61
N ALA A 244 -2.24 -18.53 -0.38
CA ALA A 244 -2.80 -19.41 -1.40
C ALA A 244 -4.28 -19.72 -1.16
N PHE A 245 -5.12 -19.45 -2.16
CA PHE A 245 -6.53 -19.86 -2.20
C PHE A 245 -6.64 -21.33 -2.64
N GLU A 246 -7.58 -22.07 -2.06
CA GLU A 246 -7.83 -23.50 -2.32
C GLU A 246 -9.23 -23.72 -2.91
#